data_AF-A0A1G0G9X4-F1
#
_entry.id   AF-A0A1G0G9X4-F1
#
_cell.length_a   1.000
_cell.length_b   1.000
_cell.length_c   1.000
_cell.angle_alpha   90.00
_cell.angle_beta   90.00
_cell.angle_gamma   90.00
#
_symmetry.space_group_name_H-M   'P 1'
#
loop_
_entity.id
_entity.type
_entity.pdbx_description
1 polymer ?
#
loop_
_entity_poly.entity_id
_entity_poly.type
_entity_poly.pdbx_seq_one_letter_code
_entity_poly.pdbx_strand_id
1 'polypeptide(L)'
;MRLKKIMARLQEEIGLTFLNPSDGLSLENSRKEKIVKRISSIQQPIPVKKQAKYNINRWAVAGKDNLWIKKKCHKIFRAISGKKNWNEILWRDLCELWASDLRTHITNDRWIEATERLESIAESLGINESALTVPENYLPVSSPNFSISKDEEGIYWSFITEKINLTLNFRRGLAIQSLAFKSHDFESVLGTLAQGFFNSIEFGVDYYSGGVLIEVPAASIRVTDLEWVAPKIQQHEDKIIIAAQIQTKLGIIEKIITIHSQREKIQVQYCFHNFERPKGLVRVGLFTFNPDNFFLPIKIECKNGGSMLENFIIDRDEINHGAAASTLVSSTTALGATDGRLALTDANNRKVIFNWDPSVCAVSPILKHYCMEDKYLMRLSFSLSELDDTTRARGKLLPCCFTISVHDKDKNHVSS
;
A
#
# COMPACT_ATOMS: atom_id res chain seq x y z
N MET A 1 -2.46 -39.11 -25.49
CA MET A 1 -3.46 -40.08 -26.03
C MET A 1 -4.71 -40.25 -25.14
N ARG A 2 -4.61 -40.23 -23.79
CA ARG A 2 -5.76 -40.42 -22.87
C ARG A 2 -6.77 -39.26 -22.85
N LEU A 3 -6.31 -38.00 -22.86
CA LEU A 3 -7.20 -36.82 -22.86
C LEU A 3 -8.07 -36.73 -24.12
N LYS A 4 -7.48 -36.99 -25.30
CA LYS A 4 -8.20 -36.96 -26.58
C LYS A 4 -9.37 -37.97 -26.61
N LYS A 5 -9.18 -39.17 -26.05
CA LYS A 5 -10.24 -40.17 -25.91
C LYS A 5 -11.36 -39.71 -24.96
N ILE A 6 -10.99 -39.06 -23.85
CA ILE A 6 -11.98 -38.49 -22.91
C ILE A 6 -12.78 -37.37 -23.60
N MET A 7 -12.12 -36.45 -24.31
CA MET A 7 -12.80 -35.38 -25.04
C MET A 7 -13.75 -35.93 -26.11
N ALA A 8 -13.31 -36.91 -26.90
CA ALA A 8 -14.17 -37.56 -27.91
C ALA A 8 -15.40 -38.22 -27.26
N ARG A 9 -15.21 -38.94 -26.15
CA ARG A 9 -16.30 -39.58 -25.42
C ARG A 9 -17.28 -38.57 -24.81
N LEU A 10 -16.79 -37.45 -24.28
CA LEU A 10 -17.63 -36.36 -23.77
C LEU A 10 -18.42 -35.66 -24.89
N GLN A 11 -17.83 -35.56 -26.09
CA GLN A 11 -18.53 -35.10 -27.28
C GLN A 11 -19.63 -36.07 -27.72
N GLU A 12 -19.34 -37.37 -27.78
CA GLU A 12 -20.26 -38.40 -28.26
C GLU A 12 -21.39 -38.69 -27.27
N GLU A 13 -21.09 -38.86 -25.98
CA GLU A 13 -22.07 -39.30 -24.98
C GLU A 13 -22.87 -38.14 -24.35
N ILE A 14 -22.28 -36.94 -24.25
CA ILE A 14 -22.88 -35.78 -23.56
C ILE A 14 -23.15 -34.61 -24.52
N GLY A 15 -22.64 -34.66 -25.75
CA GLY A 15 -22.81 -33.56 -26.72
C GLY A 15 -22.00 -32.30 -26.39
N LEU A 16 -20.93 -32.42 -25.58
CA LEU A 16 -20.12 -31.27 -25.19
C LEU A 16 -19.33 -30.70 -26.37
N THR A 17 -19.41 -29.40 -26.61
CA THR A 17 -18.57 -28.71 -27.61
C THR A 17 -17.35 -28.10 -26.94
N PHE A 18 -16.16 -28.53 -27.37
CA PHE A 18 -14.90 -27.93 -26.92
C PHE A 18 -14.56 -26.73 -27.80
N LEU A 19 -14.37 -25.58 -27.16
CA LEU A 19 -14.03 -24.33 -27.81
C LEU A 19 -12.62 -23.94 -27.42
N ASN A 20 -11.89 -23.30 -28.34
CA ASN A 20 -10.69 -22.60 -27.94
C ASN A 20 -11.06 -21.36 -27.12
N PRO A 21 -10.15 -20.84 -26.29
CA PRO A 21 -10.39 -19.59 -25.56
C PRO A 21 -10.85 -18.44 -26.47
N SER A 22 -10.29 -18.32 -27.67
CA SER A 22 -10.67 -17.30 -28.66
C SER A 22 -12.11 -17.46 -29.15
N ASP A 23 -12.56 -18.69 -29.37
CA ASP A 23 -13.93 -18.98 -29.82
C ASP A 23 -14.93 -18.70 -28.69
N GLY A 24 -14.60 -19.13 -27.46
CA GLY A 24 -15.39 -18.82 -26.27
C GLY A 24 -15.51 -17.32 -26.01
N LEU A 25 -14.43 -16.56 -26.19
CA LEU A 25 -14.43 -15.10 -26.06
C LEU A 25 -15.29 -14.44 -27.15
N SER A 26 -15.21 -14.93 -28.39
CA SER A 26 -16.02 -14.44 -29.51
C SER A 26 -17.51 -14.69 -29.28
N LEU A 27 -17.85 -15.89 -28.79
CA LEU A 27 -19.21 -16.25 -28.38
C LEU A 27 -19.73 -15.31 -27.29
N GLU A 28 -18.96 -15.09 -26.22
CA GLU A 28 -19.35 -14.16 -25.14
C GLU A 28 -19.52 -12.72 -25.64
N ASN A 29 -18.62 -12.25 -26.50
CA ASN A 29 -18.70 -10.90 -27.08
C ASN A 29 -19.91 -10.73 -28.02
N SER A 30 -20.38 -11.82 -28.63
CA SER A 30 -21.58 -11.81 -29.49
C SER A 30 -22.89 -11.86 -28.71
N ARG A 31 -22.86 -12.20 -27.41
CA ARG A 31 -24.07 -12.20 -26.59
C ARG A 31 -24.58 -10.77 -26.38
N LYS A 32 -25.89 -10.59 -26.53
CA LYS A 32 -26.57 -9.32 -26.21
C LYS A 32 -26.42 -8.96 -24.72
N GLU A 33 -26.46 -9.97 -23.85
CA GLU A 33 -26.22 -9.83 -22.42
C GLU A 33 -24.97 -10.61 -22.03
N LYS A 34 -23.97 -9.89 -21.52
CA LYS A 34 -22.79 -10.51 -20.95
C LYS A 34 -23.16 -11.23 -19.65
N ILE A 35 -22.79 -12.49 -19.53
CA ILE A 35 -23.03 -13.27 -18.31
C ILE A 35 -22.11 -12.78 -17.20
N VAL A 36 -20.89 -12.35 -17.54
CA VAL A 36 -19.92 -11.79 -16.59
C VAL A 36 -19.40 -10.46 -17.11
N LYS A 37 -19.74 -9.36 -16.42
CA LYS A 37 -19.20 -8.03 -16.75
C LYS A 37 -17.80 -7.81 -16.18
N ARG A 38 -17.50 -8.40 -15.02
CA ARG A 38 -16.23 -8.22 -14.30
C ARG A 38 -15.96 -9.40 -13.37
N ILE A 39 -14.72 -9.86 -13.33
CA ILE A 39 -14.27 -10.97 -12.48
C ILE A 39 -13.71 -10.53 -11.12
N SER A 40 -13.31 -9.26 -11.00
CA SER A 40 -12.80 -8.66 -9.77
C SER A 40 -13.93 -8.03 -8.96
N SER A 41 -13.89 -8.20 -7.64
CA SER A 41 -14.74 -7.51 -6.67
C SER A 41 -13.88 -6.84 -5.61
N ILE A 42 -14.47 -6.07 -4.69
CA ILE A 42 -13.68 -5.51 -3.60
C ILE A 42 -13.19 -6.59 -2.63
N GLN A 43 -13.92 -7.70 -2.47
CA GLN A 43 -13.49 -8.84 -1.66
C GLN A 43 -12.30 -9.57 -2.30
N GLN A 44 -12.22 -9.60 -3.63
CA GLN A 44 -11.14 -10.20 -4.40
C GLN A 44 -10.72 -9.27 -5.56
N PRO A 45 -9.97 -8.18 -5.29
CA PRO A 45 -9.65 -7.19 -6.31
C PRO A 45 -8.82 -7.76 -7.45
N ILE A 46 -7.93 -8.70 -7.12
CA ILE A 46 -7.12 -9.45 -8.05
C ILE A 46 -7.44 -10.93 -7.89
N PRO A 47 -8.31 -11.50 -8.75
CA PRO A 47 -8.61 -12.93 -8.74
C PRO A 47 -7.38 -13.78 -9.04
N VAL A 48 -7.20 -14.85 -8.27
CA VAL A 48 -6.06 -15.78 -8.38
C VAL A 48 -6.53 -17.23 -8.45
N LYS A 49 -5.69 -18.10 -9.02
CA LYS A 49 -6.06 -19.49 -9.33
C LYS A 49 -5.95 -20.38 -8.08
N LYS A 50 -7.04 -21.07 -7.73
CA LYS A 50 -7.19 -22.24 -6.82
C LYS A 50 -7.55 -21.99 -5.36
N GLN A 51 -6.73 -21.29 -4.57
CA GLN A 51 -6.86 -21.26 -3.10
C GLN A 51 -6.39 -19.92 -2.51
N ALA A 52 -6.95 -19.53 -1.36
CA ALA A 52 -6.58 -18.29 -0.65
C ALA A 52 -5.09 -18.16 -0.34
N LYS A 53 -4.36 -19.28 -0.24
CA LYS A 53 -2.90 -19.29 -0.04
C LYS A 53 -2.08 -18.85 -1.26
N TYR A 54 -2.65 -18.93 -2.47
CA TYR A 54 -2.00 -18.52 -3.71
C TYR A 54 -2.44 -17.11 -4.11
N ASN A 55 -2.38 -16.18 -3.16
CA ASN A 55 -2.84 -14.83 -3.36
C ASN A 55 -1.79 -13.90 -3.97
N ILE A 56 -2.24 -12.71 -4.35
CA ILE A 56 -1.39 -11.73 -5.02
C ILE A 56 -0.18 -11.33 -4.18
N ASN A 57 -0.24 -11.39 -2.84
CA ASN A 57 0.86 -10.97 -1.97
C ASN A 57 2.09 -11.89 -2.03
N ARG A 58 1.91 -13.16 -2.46
CA ARG A 58 3.02 -14.06 -2.83
C ARG A 58 3.97 -13.38 -3.82
N TRP A 59 3.37 -12.75 -4.84
CA TRP A 59 4.09 -11.97 -5.82
C TRP A 59 4.29 -10.51 -5.36
N ALA A 60 3.37 -9.94 -4.59
CA ALA A 60 3.39 -8.54 -4.21
C ALA A 60 4.60 -8.23 -3.32
N VAL A 61 4.72 -8.95 -2.20
CA VAL A 61 5.55 -8.55 -1.05
C VAL A 61 6.17 -9.72 -0.26
N ALA A 62 5.77 -10.97 -0.49
CA ALA A 62 6.26 -12.10 0.32
C ALA A 62 7.63 -12.68 -0.10
N GLY A 63 7.79 -13.01 -1.39
CA GLY A 63 8.93 -13.74 -1.95
C GLY A 63 10.33 -13.17 -1.70
N LYS A 64 11.35 -13.78 -2.31
CA LYS A 64 12.76 -13.40 -2.09
C LYS A 64 13.02 -11.96 -2.55
N ASP A 65 13.37 -11.10 -1.58
CA ASP A 65 13.68 -9.67 -1.75
C ASP A 65 12.72 -8.90 -2.67
N ASN A 66 11.41 -9.19 -2.55
CA ASN A 66 10.36 -8.70 -3.45
C ASN A 66 10.39 -7.18 -3.67
N LEU A 67 10.51 -6.41 -2.60
CA LEU A 67 10.49 -4.95 -2.69
C LEU A 67 11.67 -4.43 -3.52
N TRP A 68 12.87 -4.97 -3.31
CA TRP A 68 14.08 -4.50 -3.99
C TRP A 68 14.02 -4.78 -5.49
N ILE A 69 13.70 -6.02 -5.89
CA ILE A 69 13.65 -6.37 -7.31
C ILE A 69 12.56 -5.57 -8.04
N LYS A 70 11.41 -5.34 -7.39
CA LYS A 70 10.33 -4.52 -7.96
C LYS A 70 10.68 -3.06 -8.07
N LYS A 71 11.33 -2.49 -7.04
CA LYS A 71 11.85 -1.13 -7.06
C LYS A 71 12.75 -0.94 -8.28
N LYS A 72 13.72 -1.84 -8.47
CA LYS A 72 14.64 -1.82 -9.62
C LYS A 72 13.90 -1.95 -10.96
N CYS A 73 12.98 -2.92 -11.08
CA CYS A 73 12.16 -3.08 -12.29
C CYS A 73 11.33 -1.82 -12.59
N HIS A 74 10.71 -1.20 -11.60
CA HIS A 74 9.97 0.06 -11.78
C HIS A 74 10.88 1.22 -12.20
N LYS A 75 12.10 1.32 -11.66
CA LYS A 75 13.08 2.33 -12.08
C LYS A 75 13.47 2.14 -13.55
N ILE A 76 13.78 0.90 -13.95
CA ILE A 76 14.09 0.57 -15.35
C ILE A 76 12.90 0.87 -16.26
N PHE A 77 11.71 0.41 -15.88
CA PHE A 77 10.46 0.68 -16.60
C PHE A 77 10.27 2.17 -16.85
N ARG A 78 10.44 3.02 -15.83
CA ARG A 78 10.31 4.47 -15.99
C ARG A 78 11.39 5.07 -16.88
N ALA A 79 12.62 4.57 -16.79
CA ALA A 79 13.73 5.06 -17.61
C ALA A 79 13.56 4.72 -19.11
N ILE A 80 12.77 3.70 -19.46
CA ILE A 80 12.54 3.28 -20.85
C ILE A 80 11.15 3.65 -21.37
N SER A 81 10.16 3.78 -20.49
CA SER A 81 8.78 4.13 -20.84
C SER A 81 8.71 5.57 -21.36
N GLY A 82 8.07 5.76 -22.51
CA GLY A 82 7.93 7.08 -23.14
C GLY A 82 9.11 7.50 -24.02
N LYS A 83 10.18 6.69 -24.11
CA LYS A 83 11.24 6.90 -25.12
C LYS A 83 10.70 6.50 -26.50
N LYS A 84 11.03 7.31 -27.52
CA LYS A 84 10.63 7.04 -28.93
C LYS A 84 11.32 5.80 -29.51
N ASN A 85 12.51 5.45 -29.00
CA ASN A 85 13.29 4.31 -29.48
C ASN A 85 12.93 3.06 -28.67
N TRP A 86 11.99 2.27 -29.21
CA TRP A 86 11.63 0.97 -28.65
C TRP A 86 12.81 -0.01 -28.76
N ASN A 87 13.30 -0.51 -27.62
CA ASN A 87 14.30 -1.57 -27.59
C ASN A 87 13.64 -2.86 -27.11
N GLU A 88 13.30 -3.75 -28.06
CA GLU A 88 12.59 -5.00 -27.78
C GLU A 88 13.34 -5.92 -26.81
N ILE A 89 14.66 -6.00 -26.93
CA ILE A 89 15.50 -6.83 -26.06
C ILE A 89 15.38 -6.32 -24.62
N LEU A 90 15.54 -5.02 -24.41
CA LEU A 90 15.43 -4.42 -23.08
C LEU A 90 14.04 -4.58 -22.45
N TRP A 91 12.97 -4.48 -23.26
CA TRP A 91 11.62 -4.74 -22.79
C TRP A 91 11.37 -6.20 -22.43
N ARG A 92 11.88 -7.13 -23.24
CA ARG A 92 11.80 -8.57 -22.94
C ARG A 92 12.57 -8.89 -21.65
N ASP A 93 13.78 -8.37 -21.51
CA ASP A 93 14.61 -8.51 -20.32
C ASP A 93 13.90 -8.01 -19.07
N LEU A 94 13.29 -6.82 -19.15
CA LEU A 94 12.50 -6.27 -18.05
C LEU A 94 11.30 -7.17 -17.71
N CYS A 95 10.57 -7.69 -18.70
CA CYS A 95 9.45 -8.62 -18.47
C CYS A 95 9.90 -9.90 -17.76
N GLU A 96 11.04 -10.48 -18.16
CA GLU A 96 11.62 -11.66 -17.53
C GLU A 96 12.06 -11.36 -16.08
N LEU A 97 12.73 -10.23 -15.85
CA LEU A 97 13.16 -9.77 -14.52
C LEU A 97 11.98 -9.41 -13.60
N TRP A 98 10.81 -9.12 -14.19
CA TRP A 98 9.57 -8.91 -13.46
C TRP A 98 8.70 -10.17 -13.34
N ALA A 99 9.16 -11.34 -13.79
CA ALA A 99 8.41 -12.59 -13.67
C ALA A 99 8.28 -13.04 -12.21
N SER A 100 7.12 -13.59 -11.82
CA SER A 100 6.88 -14.06 -10.45
C SER A 100 7.86 -15.16 -10.02
N ASP A 101 8.31 -16.00 -10.95
CA ASP A 101 9.21 -17.13 -10.70
C ASP A 101 10.53 -16.72 -10.03
N LEU A 102 11.02 -15.51 -10.30
CA LEU A 102 12.25 -15.04 -9.67
C LEU A 102 12.12 -14.85 -8.15
N ARG A 103 10.88 -14.75 -7.67
CA ARG A 103 10.55 -14.52 -6.26
C ARG A 103 9.98 -15.76 -5.58
N THR A 104 9.69 -16.81 -6.35
CA THR A 104 9.05 -18.04 -5.85
C THR A 104 9.89 -19.26 -6.20
N HIS A 105 10.37 -20.01 -5.19
CA HIS A 105 11.14 -21.26 -5.37
C HIS A 105 12.35 -21.17 -6.33
N ILE A 106 12.96 -19.98 -6.48
CA ILE A 106 14.16 -19.80 -7.28
C ILE A 106 15.39 -20.45 -6.63
N THR A 107 16.31 -20.99 -7.43
CA THR A 107 17.64 -21.44 -6.97
C THR A 107 18.56 -20.24 -6.71
N ASN A 108 19.65 -20.44 -5.96
CA ASN A 108 20.60 -19.37 -5.68
C ASN A 108 21.33 -18.90 -6.94
N ASP A 109 21.77 -19.82 -7.81
CA ASP A 109 22.50 -19.47 -9.04
C ASP A 109 21.65 -18.61 -9.97
N ARG A 110 20.39 -19.00 -10.21
CA ARG A 110 19.43 -18.21 -11.01
C ARG A 110 19.11 -16.86 -10.37
N TRP A 111 19.13 -16.78 -9.04
CA TRP A 111 18.94 -15.51 -8.35
C TRP A 111 20.11 -14.57 -8.59
N ILE A 112 21.33 -15.07 -8.45
CA ILE A 112 22.56 -14.30 -8.69
C ILE A 112 22.56 -13.77 -10.12
N GLU A 113 22.34 -14.65 -11.11
CA GLU A 113 22.25 -14.27 -12.53
C GLU A 113 21.19 -13.18 -12.78
N ALA A 114 20.00 -13.33 -12.19
CA ALA A 114 18.94 -12.34 -12.34
C ALA A 114 19.31 -11.00 -11.69
N THR A 115 19.96 -11.01 -10.53
CA THR A 115 20.40 -9.78 -9.85
C THR A 115 21.51 -9.07 -10.62
N GLU A 116 22.49 -9.80 -11.15
CA GLU A 116 23.59 -9.25 -11.96
C GLU A 116 23.06 -8.64 -13.27
N ARG A 117 22.14 -9.33 -13.96
CA ARG A 117 21.49 -8.80 -15.17
C ARG A 117 20.70 -7.53 -14.87
N LEU A 118 19.97 -7.50 -13.74
CA LEU A 118 19.20 -6.33 -13.32
C LEU A 118 20.09 -5.13 -12.99
N GLU A 119 21.22 -5.36 -12.32
CA GLU A 119 22.20 -4.32 -11.99
C GLU A 119 22.90 -3.79 -13.25
N SER A 120 23.35 -4.68 -14.14
CA SER A 120 23.95 -4.30 -15.43
C SER A 120 23.02 -3.43 -16.28
N ILE A 121 21.73 -3.79 -16.38
CA ILE A 121 20.74 -2.98 -17.09
C ILE A 121 20.58 -1.62 -16.40
N ALA A 122 20.47 -1.58 -15.07
CA ALA A 122 20.31 -0.34 -14.33
C ALA A 122 21.51 0.62 -14.53
N GLU A 123 22.73 0.08 -14.50
CA GLU A 123 23.97 0.82 -14.76
C GLU A 123 24.01 1.37 -16.19
N SER A 124 23.67 0.56 -17.18
CA SER A 124 23.62 0.98 -18.60
C SER A 124 22.65 2.13 -18.85
N LEU A 125 21.63 2.26 -18.00
CA LEU A 125 20.62 3.33 -18.05
C LEU A 125 20.95 4.51 -17.14
N GLY A 126 22.08 4.50 -16.42
CA GLY A 126 22.47 5.55 -15.47
C GLY A 126 21.53 5.66 -14.26
N ILE A 127 20.89 4.56 -13.87
CA ILE A 127 19.93 4.55 -12.76
C ILE A 127 20.69 4.50 -11.43
N ASN A 128 20.84 5.66 -10.81
CA ASN A 128 21.47 5.77 -9.49
C ASN A 128 20.50 5.42 -8.35
N GLU A 129 21.07 4.94 -7.24
CA GLU A 129 20.34 4.83 -5.98
C GLU A 129 20.27 6.19 -5.30
N SER A 130 19.18 6.94 -5.54
CA SER A 130 18.81 8.04 -4.66
C SER A 130 18.31 7.47 -3.34
N ALA A 131 19.00 7.77 -2.24
CA ALA A 131 18.43 7.58 -0.91
C ALA A 131 17.21 8.51 -0.76
N LEU A 132 16.17 8.06 -0.07
CA LEU A 132 15.19 8.98 0.49
C LEU A 132 15.96 9.82 1.50
N THR A 133 16.23 11.08 1.16
CA THR A 133 16.99 11.98 2.02
C THR A 133 16.12 12.37 3.21
N VAL A 134 16.61 12.03 4.40
CA VAL A 134 16.15 12.64 5.64
C VAL A 134 16.79 14.03 5.69
N PRO A 135 16.05 15.12 5.93
CA PRO A 135 16.66 16.45 6.04
C PRO A 135 17.78 16.43 7.09
N GLU A 136 19.03 16.64 6.66
CA GLU A 136 20.21 16.52 7.54
C GLU A 136 20.31 17.67 8.56
N ASN A 137 19.69 18.82 8.28
CA ASN A 137 19.82 20.02 9.11
C ASN A 137 18.46 20.53 9.61
N TYR A 138 18.32 20.50 10.93
CA TYR A 138 17.16 20.98 11.67
C TYR A 138 17.36 22.45 12.02
N LEU A 139 16.77 23.36 11.24
CA LEU A 139 16.75 24.79 11.58
C LEU A 139 15.43 25.13 12.29
N PRO A 140 15.48 25.75 13.48
CA PRO A 140 14.31 26.36 14.08
C PRO A 140 14.00 27.65 13.31
N VAL A 141 13.04 27.59 12.40
CA VAL A 141 12.42 28.80 11.83
C VAL A 141 11.05 28.95 12.46
N SER A 142 10.64 30.17 12.79
CA SER A 142 9.25 30.46 13.12
C SER A 142 8.58 30.94 11.83
N SER A 143 7.53 30.25 11.37
CA SER A 143 6.76 30.66 10.21
C SER A 143 5.35 31.10 10.63
N PRO A 144 4.82 32.24 10.14
CA PRO A 144 3.47 32.71 10.46
C PRO A 144 2.36 31.80 9.88
N ASN A 145 2.72 30.87 8.99
CA ASN A 145 1.76 30.01 8.29
C ASN A 145 1.29 28.81 9.12
N PHE A 146 1.83 28.63 10.33
CA PHE A 146 1.57 27.48 11.18
C PHE A 146 1.30 27.92 12.61
N SER A 147 0.25 27.35 13.21
CA SER A 147 0.01 27.40 14.66
C SER A 147 0.28 26.02 15.25
N ILE A 148 1.12 25.98 16.29
CA ILE A 148 1.42 24.76 17.03
C ILE A 148 0.92 24.92 18.46
N SER A 149 0.01 24.07 18.89
CA SER A 149 -0.48 24.00 20.27
C SER A 149 -0.27 22.61 20.86
N LYS A 150 -0.16 22.55 22.19
CA LYS A 150 0.02 21.32 22.97
C LYS A 150 -1.08 21.24 24.00
N ASP A 151 -1.50 20.03 24.33
CA ASP A 151 -2.27 19.79 25.55
C ASP A 151 -1.41 20.00 26.80
N GLU A 152 -2.06 20.02 27.98
CA GLU A 152 -1.40 20.25 29.26
C GLU A 152 -0.31 19.20 29.57
N GLU A 153 -0.53 17.96 29.17
CA GLU A 153 0.40 16.84 29.39
C GLU A 153 1.48 16.74 28.30
N GLY A 154 1.39 17.55 27.23
CA GLY A 154 2.30 17.50 26.09
C GLY A 154 2.25 16.21 25.27
N ILE A 155 1.18 15.41 25.41
CA ILE A 155 0.93 14.16 24.69
C ILE A 155 0.41 14.45 23.28
N TYR A 156 -0.51 15.40 23.15
CA TYR A 156 -1.17 15.75 21.90
C TYR A 156 -0.68 17.10 21.40
N TRP A 157 -0.09 17.10 20.21
CA TRP A 157 0.37 18.33 19.56
C TRP A 157 -0.45 18.57 18.31
N SER A 158 -1.06 19.74 18.23
CA SER A 158 -1.87 20.16 17.09
C SER A 158 -1.07 21.12 16.22
N PHE A 159 -1.03 20.84 14.93
CA PHE A 159 -0.38 21.60 13.88
C PHE A 159 -1.48 22.10 12.94
N ILE A 160 -1.72 23.41 12.96
CA ILE A 160 -2.82 24.07 12.25
C ILE A 160 -2.24 24.99 11.18
N THR A 161 -2.79 24.90 9.97
CA THR A 161 -2.53 25.82 8.86
C THR A 161 -3.86 26.35 8.32
N GLU A 162 -3.83 27.26 7.34
CA GLU A 162 -5.05 27.68 6.65
C GLU A 162 -5.76 26.51 5.92
N LYS A 163 -5.06 25.39 5.66
CA LYS A 163 -5.56 24.27 4.84
C LYS A 163 -5.72 22.95 5.59
N ILE A 164 -5.03 22.76 6.72
CA ILE A 164 -4.93 21.47 7.40
C ILE A 164 -4.99 21.67 8.92
N ASN A 165 -5.74 20.80 9.59
CA ASN A 165 -5.61 20.56 11.03
C ASN A 165 -5.09 19.13 11.24
N LEU A 166 -3.91 18.99 11.84
CA LEU A 166 -3.33 17.70 12.18
C LEU A 166 -2.98 17.66 13.67
N THR A 167 -3.52 16.69 14.40
CA THR A 167 -3.10 16.41 15.78
C THR A 167 -2.35 15.09 15.81
N LEU A 168 -1.17 15.09 16.45
CA LEU A 168 -0.31 13.92 16.62
C LEU A 168 -0.22 13.52 18.08
N ASN A 169 -0.20 12.22 18.33
CA ASN A 169 0.00 11.63 19.65
C ASN A 169 1.48 11.23 19.83
N PHE A 170 2.22 12.00 20.64
CA PHE A 170 3.65 11.80 20.88
C PHE A 170 3.93 10.66 21.88
N ARG A 171 2.93 10.26 22.67
CA ARG A 171 2.99 9.06 23.53
C ARG A 171 2.86 7.75 22.72
N ARG A 172 2.50 7.86 21.44
CA ARG A 172 2.18 6.74 20.54
C ARG A 172 2.89 6.88 19.19
N GLY A 173 4.18 7.22 19.21
CA GLY A 173 5.03 7.20 18.02
C GLY A 173 4.55 8.09 16.88
N LEU A 174 4.06 9.28 17.20
CA LEU A 174 3.44 10.19 16.21
C LEU A 174 2.22 9.57 15.51
N ALA A 175 1.41 8.78 16.23
CA ALA A 175 0.12 8.33 15.70
C ALA A 175 -0.73 9.56 15.34
N ILE A 176 -1.44 9.48 14.22
CA ILE A 176 -2.34 10.53 13.76
C ILE A 176 -3.59 10.45 14.64
N GLN A 177 -3.73 11.40 15.55
CA GLN A 177 -4.91 11.50 16.40
C GLN A 177 -6.11 11.99 15.58
N SER A 178 -5.91 13.03 14.78
CA SER A 178 -6.89 13.56 13.84
C SER A 178 -6.17 14.21 12.66
N LEU A 179 -6.74 14.07 11.46
CA LEU A 179 -6.32 14.76 10.25
C LEU A 179 -7.54 15.27 9.51
N ALA A 180 -7.62 16.59 9.37
CA ALA A 180 -8.70 17.28 8.72
C ALA A 180 -8.18 18.27 7.68
N PHE A 181 -8.96 18.46 6.63
CA PHE A 181 -8.65 19.29 5.47
C PHE A 181 -9.72 20.37 5.30
N LYS A 182 -9.34 21.57 4.86
CA LYS A 182 -10.26 22.71 4.67
C LYS A 182 -11.45 22.39 3.76
N SER A 183 -11.22 21.68 2.66
CA SER A 183 -12.23 21.24 1.68
C SER A 183 -13.20 20.20 2.23
N HIS A 184 -12.89 19.62 3.39
CA HIS A 184 -13.77 18.75 4.16
C HIS A 184 -14.26 19.46 5.43
N ASP A 185 -14.35 20.80 5.39
CA ASP A 185 -14.84 21.65 6.49
C ASP A 185 -14.06 21.49 7.79
N PHE A 186 -12.80 21.06 7.70
CA PHE A 186 -11.97 20.67 8.84
C PHE A 186 -12.56 19.57 9.72
N GLU A 187 -13.46 18.74 9.19
CA GLU A 187 -13.86 17.49 9.82
C GLU A 187 -12.79 16.40 9.60
N SER A 188 -12.45 15.70 10.68
CA SER A 188 -11.34 14.75 10.68
C SER A 188 -11.71 13.46 9.97
N VAL A 189 -11.19 13.25 8.77
CA VAL A 189 -11.46 12.06 7.93
C VAL A 189 -10.57 10.86 8.27
N LEU A 190 -9.38 11.09 8.84
CA LEU A 190 -8.49 10.05 9.34
C LEU A 190 -8.13 10.34 10.81
N GLY A 191 -8.00 9.32 11.65
CA GLY A 191 -7.64 9.53 13.05
C GLY A 191 -7.72 8.28 13.91
N THR A 192 -7.39 8.41 15.18
CA THR A 192 -7.50 7.33 16.16
C THR A 192 -8.97 7.15 16.56
N LEU A 193 -9.46 5.92 16.53
CA LEU A 193 -10.72 5.55 17.21
C LEU A 193 -10.37 4.96 18.57
N ALA A 194 -10.78 5.61 19.65
CA ALA A 194 -10.46 5.19 21.01
C ALA A 194 -11.22 3.92 21.41
N GLN A 195 -10.69 3.18 22.38
CA GLN A 195 -11.43 2.13 23.05
C GLN A 195 -12.80 2.64 23.54
N GLY A 196 -13.85 1.86 23.31
CA GLY A 196 -15.23 2.23 23.62
C GLY A 196 -15.94 3.00 22.50
N PHE A 197 -15.25 3.32 21.40
CA PHE A 197 -15.90 3.91 20.22
C PHE A 197 -16.96 2.99 19.60
N PHE A 198 -16.70 1.68 19.60
CA PHE A 198 -17.65 0.65 19.16
C PHE A 198 -18.28 -0.05 20.37
N ASN A 199 -19.59 -0.29 20.28
CA ASN A 199 -20.31 -1.13 21.24
C ASN A 199 -20.12 -2.63 20.92
N SER A 200 -18.86 -3.09 20.89
CA SER A 200 -18.52 -4.49 20.64
C SER A 200 -17.24 -4.89 21.36
N ILE A 201 -17.26 -6.07 22.00
CA ILE A 201 -16.11 -6.64 22.69
C ILE A 201 -14.95 -6.92 21.71
N GLU A 202 -15.27 -7.41 20.51
CA GLU A 202 -14.26 -7.74 19.48
C GLU A 202 -13.47 -6.51 19.03
N PHE A 203 -14.09 -5.34 19.07
CA PHE A 203 -13.51 -4.06 18.63
C PHE A 203 -13.18 -3.13 19.80
N GLY A 204 -13.10 -3.65 21.02
CA GLY A 204 -12.81 -2.92 22.25
C GLY A 204 -11.35 -2.53 22.44
N VAL A 205 -10.69 -2.00 21.40
CA VAL A 205 -9.28 -1.57 21.41
C VAL A 205 -9.09 -0.21 20.76
N ASP A 206 -7.99 0.47 21.05
CA ASP A 206 -7.59 1.67 20.32
C ASP A 206 -7.15 1.33 18.88
N TYR A 207 -7.71 2.04 17.90
CA TYR A 207 -7.31 1.96 16.50
C TYR A 207 -6.45 3.16 16.09
N TYR A 208 -5.24 3.23 16.62
CA TYR A 208 -4.25 4.25 16.24
C TYR A 208 -4.03 4.32 14.72
N SER A 209 -3.89 5.54 14.21
CA SER A 209 -3.73 5.81 12.78
C SER A 209 -2.28 6.13 12.41
N GLY A 210 -1.83 5.65 11.25
CA GLY A 210 -0.49 5.91 10.71
C GLY A 210 0.65 5.16 11.41
N GLY A 211 0.35 4.07 12.13
CA GLY A 211 1.37 3.25 12.81
C GLY A 211 2.08 2.23 11.91
N VAL A 212 2.90 1.39 12.54
CA VAL A 212 3.58 0.22 11.97
C VAL A 212 3.20 -1.04 12.75
N LEU A 213 3.01 -2.16 12.05
CA LEU A 213 2.81 -3.49 12.63
C LEU A 213 3.79 -4.48 11.98
N ILE A 214 4.58 -5.14 12.81
CA ILE A 214 5.47 -6.23 12.40
C ILE A 214 5.14 -7.46 13.24
N GLU A 215 4.88 -8.58 12.58
CA GLU A 215 4.68 -9.86 13.26
C GLU A 215 5.58 -10.93 12.65
N VAL A 216 6.27 -11.67 13.52
CA VAL A 216 7.13 -12.80 13.16
C VAL A 216 6.60 -14.03 13.88
N PRO A 217 5.61 -14.74 13.29
CA PRO A 217 4.90 -15.84 13.97
C PRO A 217 5.84 -16.94 14.49
N ALA A 218 6.86 -17.31 13.72
CA ALA A 218 7.83 -18.34 14.10
C ALA A 218 8.66 -17.99 15.35
N ALA A 219 8.76 -16.71 15.70
CA ALA A 219 9.48 -16.23 16.87
C ALA A 219 8.54 -15.68 17.97
N SER A 220 7.21 -15.73 17.76
CA SER A 220 6.22 -15.08 18.62
C SER A 220 6.53 -13.60 18.89
N ILE A 221 7.13 -12.91 17.92
CA ILE A 221 7.47 -11.49 18.02
C ILE A 221 6.36 -10.65 17.38
N ARG A 222 5.88 -9.66 18.13
CA ARG A 222 5.03 -8.58 17.63
C ARG A 222 5.66 -7.24 18.02
N VAL A 223 5.82 -6.37 17.04
CA VAL A 223 6.43 -5.03 17.20
C VAL A 223 5.48 -3.99 16.61
N THR A 224 5.33 -2.88 17.32
CA THR A 224 4.62 -1.68 16.86
C THR A 224 5.51 -0.46 17.07
N ASP A 225 5.12 0.67 16.49
CA ASP A 225 5.77 1.97 16.71
C ASP A 225 5.12 2.78 17.86
N LEU A 226 4.26 2.17 18.69
CA LEU A 226 3.44 2.86 19.71
C LEU A 226 4.21 3.18 21.01
N GLU A 227 5.34 3.88 20.88
CA GLU A 227 6.19 4.29 22.01
C GLU A 227 6.15 5.79 22.25
N TRP A 228 6.57 6.22 23.44
CA TRP A 228 6.77 7.65 23.71
C TRP A 228 7.94 8.17 22.87
N VAL A 229 7.74 9.31 22.20
CA VAL A 229 8.78 9.96 21.39
C VAL A 229 8.98 11.42 21.76
N ALA A 230 10.22 11.87 21.63
CA ALA A 230 10.59 13.28 21.61
C ALA A 230 10.97 13.65 20.16
N PRO A 231 10.03 14.16 19.34
CA PRO A 231 10.31 14.40 17.94
C PRO A 231 11.15 15.66 17.74
N LYS A 232 11.91 15.65 16.66
CA LYS A 232 12.54 16.83 16.10
C LYS A 232 11.55 17.50 15.17
N ILE A 233 11.34 18.80 15.34
CA ILE A 233 10.42 19.59 14.53
C ILE A 233 11.23 20.66 13.79
N GLN A 234 11.07 20.72 12.47
CA GLN A 234 11.65 21.73 11.60
C GLN A 234 10.52 22.50 10.95
N GLN A 235 10.62 23.83 10.89
CA GLN A 235 9.73 24.63 10.07
C GLN A 235 10.51 25.25 8.92
N HIS A 236 9.85 25.31 7.77
CA HIS A 236 10.27 26.04 6.58
C HIS A 236 9.13 26.99 6.19
N GLU A 237 9.34 27.81 5.15
CA GLU A 237 8.32 28.77 4.70
C GLU A 237 6.99 28.09 4.32
N ASP A 238 7.06 26.96 3.60
CA ASP A 238 5.92 26.26 3.00
C ASP A 238 5.56 24.91 3.65
N LYS A 239 6.37 24.43 4.61
CA LYS A 239 6.19 23.12 5.24
C LYS A 239 6.73 23.02 6.66
N ILE A 240 6.13 22.12 7.44
CA ILE A 240 6.66 21.62 8.72
C ILE A 240 7.03 20.16 8.58
N ILE A 241 8.15 19.76 9.17
CA ILE A 241 8.64 18.38 9.20
C ILE A 241 8.77 17.95 10.67
N ILE A 242 8.09 16.87 11.05
CA ILE A 242 8.11 16.26 12.38
C ILE A 242 8.71 14.86 12.26
N ALA A 243 9.86 14.62 12.88
CA ALA A 243 10.58 13.36 12.78
C ALA A 243 10.82 12.74 14.16
N ALA A 244 10.59 11.44 14.30
CA ALA A 244 10.91 10.68 15.50
C ALA A 244 11.59 9.36 15.17
N GLN A 245 12.51 8.94 16.03
CA GLN A 245 13.12 7.61 15.99
C GLN A 245 12.56 6.76 17.13
N ILE A 246 12.16 5.54 16.81
CA ILE A 246 11.46 4.62 17.70
C ILE A 246 12.28 3.35 17.77
N GLN A 247 12.90 3.10 18.92
CA GLN A 247 13.69 1.90 19.15
C GLN A 247 12.77 0.70 19.30
N THR A 248 13.02 -0.36 18.55
CA THR A 248 12.28 -1.62 18.66
C THR A 248 13.23 -2.79 18.91
N LYS A 249 12.65 -3.96 19.20
CA LYS A 249 13.40 -5.22 19.33
C LYS A 249 14.07 -5.69 18.03
N LEU A 250 13.65 -5.16 16.88
CA LEU A 250 14.11 -5.58 15.55
C LEU A 250 15.00 -4.55 14.84
N GLY A 251 15.12 -3.34 15.39
CA GLY A 251 15.81 -2.21 14.78
C GLY A 251 15.15 -0.88 15.14
N ILE A 252 15.53 0.20 14.45
CA ILE A 252 14.99 1.55 14.67
C ILE A 252 14.02 1.90 13.54
N ILE A 253 12.79 2.27 13.91
CA ILE A 253 11.82 2.84 12.97
C ILE A 253 11.95 4.36 13.06
N GLU A 254 12.27 5.01 11.95
CA GLU A 254 12.21 6.46 11.86
C GLU A 254 10.96 6.86 11.10
N LYS A 255 10.14 7.72 11.71
CA LYS A 255 8.87 8.18 11.18
C LYS A 255 8.93 9.68 10.98
N ILE A 256 8.58 10.12 9.77
CA ILE A 256 8.66 11.52 9.37
C ILE A 256 7.30 11.95 8.82
N ILE A 257 6.74 13.02 9.37
CA ILE A 257 5.49 13.62 8.93
C ILE A 257 5.78 15.02 8.39
N THR A 258 5.44 15.26 7.13
CA THR A 258 5.58 16.57 6.49
C THR A 258 4.20 17.17 6.24
N ILE A 259 3.98 18.40 6.71
CA ILE A 259 2.74 19.15 6.52
C ILE A 259 3.03 20.29 5.56
N HIS A 260 2.23 20.48 4.50
CA HIS A 260 2.35 21.63 3.61
C HIS A 260 1.38 22.75 4.05
N SER A 261 1.83 24.00 4.16
CA SER A 261 0.94 25.11 4.57
C SER A 261 -0.01 25.55 3.48
N GLN A 262 0.42 25.49 2.22
CA GLN A 262 -0.31 26.04 1.08
C GLN A 262 -1.20 25.02 0.37
N ARG A 263 -1.10 23.74 0.72
CA ARG A 263 -1.80 22.64 0.04
C ARG A 263 -2.47 21.75 1.06
N GLU A 264 -3.62 21.18 0.72
CA GLU A 264 -4.30 20.16 1.50
C GLU A 264 -3.62 18.79 1.32
N LYS A 265 -2.39 18.72 1.83
CA LYS A 265 -1.46 17.61 1.63
C LYS A 265 -0.57 17.42 2.85
N ILE A 266 -0.46 16.18 3.31
CA ILE A 266 0.62 15.74 4.19
C ILE A 266 1.41 14.59 3.54
N GLN A 267 2.60 14.33 4.07
CA GLN A 267 3.40 13.14 3.75
C GLN A 267 3.72 12.38 5.03
N VAL A 268 3.65 11.06 4.98
CA VAL A 268 4.03 10.17 6.07
C VAL A 268 5.07 9.19 5.53
N GLN A 269 6.27 9.22 6.10
CA GLN A 269 7.40 8.40 5.69
C GLN A 269 7.85 7.50 6.82
N TYR A 270 8.21 6.26 6.46
CA TYR A 270 8.75 5.25 7.35
C TYR A 270 10.09 4.77 6.81
N CYS A 271 11.13 4.86 7.64
CA CYS A 271 12.46 4.36 7.39
C CYS A 271 12.80 3.28 8.42
N PHE A 272 13.51 2.24 7.98
CA PHE A 272 13.89 1.09 8.81
C PHE A 272 15.41 1.02 8.88
N HIS A 273 15.97 1.42 10.03
CA HIS A 273 17.41 1.42 10.26
C HIS A 273 17.82 0.19 11.05
N ASN A 274 18.89 -0.48 10.60
CA ASN A 274 19.39 -1.72 11.20
C ASN A 274 18.36 -2.86 11.23
N PHE A 275 17.51 -2.92 10.20
CA PHE A 275 16.52 -3.99 10.01
C PHE A 275 16.99 -5.00 8.98
N GLU A 276 16.87 -6.28 9.32
CA GLU A 276 16.70 -7.35 8.34
C GLU A 276 15.19 -7.52 8.08
N ARG A 277 14.77 -7.72 6.83
CA ARG A 277 13.36 -8.00 6.54
C ARG A 277 12.94 -9.28 7.26
N PRO A 278 11.95 -9.22 8.17
CA PRO A 278 11.55 -10.39 8.93
C PRO A 278 10.86 -11.43 8.05
N LYS A 279 10.99 -12.70 8.42
CA LYS A 279 10.16 -13.78 7.87
C LYS A 279 8.76 -13.73 8.49
N GLY A 280 8.01 -12.74 8.08
CA GLY A 280 6.74 -12.37 8.69
C GLY A 280 6.04 -11.27 7.91
N LEU A 281 5.06 -10.64 8.55
CA LEU A 281 4.37 -9.50 7.98
C LEU A 281 4.97 -8.18 8.47
N VAL A 282 5.00 -7.19 7.59
CA VAL A 282 5.36 -5.81 7.89
C VAL A 282 4.34 -4.92 7.20
N ARG A 283 3.47 -4.26 7.98
CA ARG A 283 2.47 -3.32 7.48
C ARG A 283 2.73 -1.95 8.06
N VAL A 284 2.70 -0.93 7.22
CA VAL A 284 2.93 0.47 7.57
C VAL A 284 1.73 1.31 7.19
N GLY A 285 1.65 2.53 7.72
CA GLY A 285 0.56 3.44 7.38
C GLY A 285 -0.77 2.81 7.71
N LEU A 286 -0.93 2.25 8.91
CA LEU A 286 -2.21 1.71 9.37
C LEU A 286 -3.21 2.87 9.57
N PHE A 287 -3.73 3.44 8.48
CA PHE A 287 -4.63 4.58 8.49
C PHE A 287 -6.04 4.13 8.84
N THR A 288 -6.60 4.71 9.89
CA THR A 288 -7.97 4.48 10.34
C THR A 288 -8.83 5.65 9.88
N PHE A 289 -9.93 5.35 9.20
CA PHE A 289 -10.92 6.35 8.78
C PHE A 289 -11.90 6.62 9.91
N ASN A 290 -12.34 7.87 10.01
CA ASN A 290 -13.30 8.29 11.02
C ASN A 290 -14.72 8.12 10.48
N PRO A 291 -15.51 7.14 10.99
CA PRO A 291 -16.86 6.89 10.48
C PRO A 291 -17.84 8.00 10.85
N ASP A 292 -17.52 8.87 11.81
CA ASP A 292 -18.36 10.02 12.15
C ASP A 292 -18.23 11.16 11.11
N ASN A 293 -17.21 11.14 10.23
CA ASN A 293 -16.92 12.22 9.27
C ASN A 293 -16.60 11.72 7.85
N PHE A 294 -16.67 10.41 7.61
CA PHE A 294 -16.44 9.78 6.31
C PHE A 294 -17.53 8.73 6.14
N PHE A 295 -18.45 8.92 5.20
CA PHE A 295 -19.73 8.20 5.21
C PHE A 295 -19.85 7.12 4.14
N LEU A 296 -20.50 6.00 4.49
CA LEU A 296 -20.88 4.97 3.52
C LEU A 296 -22.00 5.48 2.60
N PRO A 297 -22.08 4.99 1.35
CA PRO A 297 -21.13 4.07 0.72
C PRO A 297 -19.80 4.76 0.32
N ILE A 298 -18.71 4.00 0.36
CA ILE A 298 -17.36 4.45 0.01
C ILE A 298 -16.95 3.88 -1.35
N LYS A 299 -16.62 4.78 -2.28
CA LYS A 299 -16.04 4.44 -3.57
C LYS A 299 -14.53 4.33 -3.45
N ILE A 300 -13.96 3.21 -3.91
CA ILE A 300 -12.52 2.99 -4.02
C ILE A 300 -12.09 2.99 -5.49
N GLU A 301 -11.01 3.72 -5.80
CA GLU A 301 -10.46 3.85 -7.15
C GLU A 301 -8.96 3.53 -7.18
N CYS A 302 -8.55 2.54 -7.97
CA CYS A 302 -7.14 2.21 -8.22
C CYS A 302 -6.93 1.41 -9.51
N LYS A 303 -5.67 1.19 -9.92
CA LYS A 303 -5.35 0.26 -11.02
C LYS A 303 -4.91 -1.10 -10.47
N ASN A 304 -5.61 -2.18 -10.84
CA ASN A 304 -5.23 -3.54 -10.45
C ASN A 304 -4.36 -4.26 -11.50
N GLY A 305 -3.52 -3.51 -12.23
CA GLY A 305 -2.62 -4.03 -13.27
C GLY A 305 -3.07 -3.76 -14.71
N GLY A 306 -4.34 -3.37 -14.91
CA GLY A 306 -4.82 -2.86 -16.20
C GLY A 306 -4.44 -1.40 -16.46
N SER A 307 -4.66 -0.93 -17.70
CA SER A 307 -4.46 0.48 -18.06
C SER A 307 -5.54 1.41 -17.48
N MET A 308 -6.74 0.87 -17.25
CA MET A 308 -7.92 1.58 -16.78
C MET A 308 -7.99 1.63 -15.25
N LEU A 309 -8.59 2.70 -14.73
CA LEU A 309 -8.97 2.78 -13.33
C LEU A 309 -10.16 1.85 -13.08
N GLU A 310 -10.06 1.10 -12.01
CA GLU A 310 -11.08 0.21 -11.49
C GLU A 310 -11.76 0.87 -10.30
N ASN A 311 -13.10 0.77 -10.26
CA ASN A 311 -13.92 1.35 -9.21
C ASN A 311 -14.61 0.24 -8.43
N PHE A 312 -14.61 0.36 -7.11
CA PHE A 312 -15.39 -0.51 -6.22
C PHE A 312 -16.25 0.34 -5.31
N ILE A 313 -17.41 -0.17 -4.91
CA ILE A 313 -18.26 0.47 -3.92
C ILE A 313 -18.29 -0.46 -2.72
N ILE A 314 -18.07 0.11 -1.54
CA ILE A 314 -18.22 -0.55 -0.25
C ILE A 314 -19.40 0.11 0.42
N ASP A 315 -20.41 -0.68 0.74
CA ASP A 315 -21.46 -0.23 1.64
C ASP A 315 -21.36 -1.04 2.94
N ARG A 316 -22.19 -2.07 3.10
CA ARG A 316 -22.17 -2.94 4.28
C ARG A 316 -21.30 -4.19 4.12
N ASP A 317 -20.45 -4.23 3.10
CA ASP A 317 -19.59 -5.38 2.81
C ASP A 317 -18.52 -5.61 3.89
N GLU A 318 -18.39 -6.84 4.41
CA GLU A 318 -17.23 -7.21 5.21
C GLU A 318 -16.01 -7.51 4.31
N ILE A 319 -14.90 -6.83 4.57
CA ILE A 319 -13.68 -6.95 3.78
C ILE A 319 -12.49 -7.08 4.72
N ASN A 320 -11.69 -8.12 4.52
CA ASN A 320 -10.43 -8.27 5.24
C ASN A 320 -9.36 -8.88 4.33
N HIS A 321 -8.72 -8.05 3.52
CA HIS A 321 -7.63 -8.48 2.65
C HIS A 321 -6.44 -9.03 3.44
N GLY A 322 -6.26 -8.52 4.66
CA GLY A 322 -5.20 -8.89 5.58
C GLY A 322 -5.53 -10.08 6.49
N ALA A 323 -6.65 -10.77 6.28
CA ALA A 323 -6.99 -11.99 7.00
C ALA A 323 -5.97 -13.09 6.70
N ALA A 324 -5.48 -13.79 7.73
CA ALA A 324 -4.60 -14.92 7.51
C ALA A 324 -5.37 -16.09 6.89
N ALA A 325 -4.87 -16.65 5.79
CA ALA A 325 -5.42 -17.87 5.21
C ALA A 325 -4.99 -19.13 5.99
N SER A 326 -3.88 -19.05 6.72
CA SER A 326 -3.38 -20.06 7.66
C SER A 326 -2.30 -19.45 8.56
N THR A 327 -1.77 -20.21 9.53
CA THR A 327 -0.62 -19.78 10.36
C THR A 327 0.64 -19.45 9.56
N LEU A 328 0.75 -20.00 8.35
CA LEU A 328 1.88 -19.79 7.45
C LEU A 328 1.55 -18.82 6.31
N VAL A 329 0.34 -18.26 6.24
CA VAL A 329 -0.08 -17.33 5.17
C VAL A 329 -0.85 -16.16 5.76
N SER A 330 -0.21 -14.98 5.81
CA SER A 330 -0.68 -13.83 6.61
C SER A 330 -1.71 -12.92 5.92
N SER A 331 -2.08 -13.19 4.67
CA SER A 331 -3.10 -12.42 3.93
C SER A 331 -3.84 -13.31 2.92
N THR A 332 -5.00 -12.87 2.46
CA THR A 332 -5.84 -13.57 1.47
C THR A 332 -5.86 -12.87 0.12
N THR A 333 -5.65 -11.55 0.08
CA THR A 333 -5.61 -10.74 -1.15
C THR A 333 -5.04 -9.34 -0.86
N ALA A 334 -5.06 -8.47 -1.86
CA ALA A 334 -4.76 -7.05 -1.75
C ALA A 334 -5.36 -6.28 -2.93
N LEU A 335 -5.39 -4.95 -2.82
CA LEU A 335 -5.55 -4.07 -3.97
C LEU A 335 -4.23 -4.02 -4.75
N GLY A 336 -4.29 -3.74 -6.06
CA GLY A 336 -3.09 -3.61 -6.88
C GLY A 336 -2.44 -2.23 -6.73
N ALA A 337 -3.21 -1.18 -7.03
CA ALA A 337 -2.75 0.21 -7.10
C ALA A 337 -1.37 0.38 -7.76
N THR A 338 -1.21 -0.25 -8.93
CA THR A 338 0.10 -0.48 -9.58
C THR A 338 0.80 0.80 -10.06
N ASP A 339 0.07 1.90 -10.17
CA ASP A 339 0.58 3.24 -10.50
C ASP A 339 0.92 4.08 -9.26
N GLY A 340 0.79 3.52 -8.06
CA GLY A 340 1.08 4.21 -6.82
C GLY A 340 -0.02 5.16 -6.37
N ARG A 341 -1.27 4.96 -6.79
CA ARG A 341 -2.42 5.79 -6.41
C ARG A 341 -3.59 4.93 -5.94
N LEU A 342 -4.20 5.34 -4.82
CA LEU A 342 -5.44 4.79 -4.30
C LEU A 342 -6.31 5.94 -3.79
N ALA A 343 -7.52 6.09 -4.31
CA ALA A 343 -8.47 7.10 -3.83
C ALA A 343 -9.69 6.44 -3.18
N LEU A 344 -10.15 7.04 -2.10
CA LEU A 344 -11.39 6.70 -1.42
C LEU A 344 -12.28 7.94 -1.40
N THR A 345 -13.52 7.80 -1.82
CA THR A 345 -14.51 8.90 -1.83
C THR A 345 -15.74 8.44 -1.09
N ASP A 346 -16.20 9.22 -0.13
CA ASP A 346 -17.37 8.91 0.69
C ASP A 346 -18.68 9.36 0.01
N ALA A 347 -19.81 9.10 0.67
CA ALA A 347 -21.14 9.48 0.16
C ALA A 347 -21.37 11.00 0.06
N ASN A 348 -20.61 11.79 0.82
CA ASN A 348 -20.65 13.25 0.80
C ASN A 348 -19.63 13.84 -0.18
N ASN A 349 -19.03 13.02 -1.04
CA ASN A 349 -17.97 13.39 -1.99
C ASN A 349 -16.67 13.89 -1.34
N ARG A 350 -16.44 13.62 -0.05
CA ARG A 350 -15.13 13.82 0.58
C ARG A 350 -14.18 12.77 0.06
N LYS A 351 -13.04 13.21 -0.45
CA LYS A 351 -12.08 12.36 -1.15
C LYS A 351 -10.75 12.36 -0.42
N VAL A 352 -10.20 11.18 -0.17
CA VAL A 352 -8.85 11.00 0.37
C VAL A 352 -8.04 10.18 -0.61
N ILE A 353 -6.89 10.71 -1.02
CA ILE A 353 -6.03 10.12 -2.04
C ILE A 353 -4.68 9.82 -1.41
N PHE A 354 -4.30 8.54 -1.47
CA PHE A 354 -2.99 8.06 -1.11
C PHE A 354 -2.15 7.92 -2.37
N ASN A 355 -1.00 8.59 -2.40
CA ASN A 355 -0.04 8.48 -3.48
C ASN A 355 1.32 8.05 -2.93
N TRP A 356 2.01 7.14 -3.62
CA TRP A 356 3.39 6.77 -3.35
C TRP A 356 4.13 6.52 -4.67
N ASP A 357 5.42 6.30 -4.57
CA ASP A 357 6.26 5.98 -5.72
C ASP A 357 6.62 4.48 -5.72
N PRO A 358 6.07 3.65 -6.61
CA PRO A 358 6.43 2.23 -6.72
C PRO A 358 7.90 1.98 -7.10
N SER A 359 8.58 2.96 -7.71
CA SER A 359 10.02 2.91 -8.01
C SER A 359 10.90 3.26 -6.80
N VAL A 360 10.30 3.68 -5.69
CA VAL A 360 10.93 3.81 -4.37
C VAL A 360 10.57 2.61 -3.52
N CYS A 361 9.27 2.30 -3.40
CA CYS A 361 8.79 1.13 -2.67
C CYS A 361 7.46 0.63 -3.25
N ALA A 362 7.48 -0.56 -3.86
CA ALA A 362 6.30 -1.20 -4.46
C ALA A 362 5.48 -1.97 -3.40
N VAL A 363 4.76 -1.22 -2.58
CA VAL A 363 3.92 -1.74 -1.49
C VAL A 363 2.61 -2.35 -1.99
N SER A 364 1.95 -3.13 -1.14
CA SER A 364 0.64 -3.74 -1.42
C SER A 364 -0.45 -3.16 -0.49
N PRO A 365 -1.46 -2.42 -0.98
CA PRO A 365 -2.53 -1.90 -0.14
C PRO A 365 -3.47 -3.00 0.36
N ILE A 366 -3.67 -3.03 1.68
CA ILE A 366 -4.50 -3.99 2.42
C ILE A 366 -5.65 -3.23 3.06
N LEU A 367 -6.87 -3.54 2.65
CA LEU A 367 -8.09 -2.96 3.21
C LEU A 367 -8.73 -3.89 4.25
N LYS A 368 -9.18 -3.27 5.34
CA LYS A 368 -10.02 -3.86 6.36
C LYS A 368 -11.29 -3.00 6.48
N HIS A 369 -12.46 -3.61 6.35
CA HIS A 369 -13.77 -2.98 6.52
C HIS A 369 -14.71 -3.92 7.26
N TYR A 370 -15.31 -3.46 8.36
CA TYR A 370 -16.32 -4.19 9.13
C TYR A 370 -17.44 -3.23 9.47
N CYS A 371 -18.68 -3.65 9.25
CA CYS A 371 -19.85 -2.91 9.73
C CYS A 371 -20.26 -3.39 11.11
N MET A 372 -20.61 -2.43 11.96
CA MET A 372 -21.42 -2.63 13.15
C MET A 372 -22.79 -1.99 12.90
N GLU A 373 -23.75 -2.13 13.83
CA GLU A 373 -25.15 -1.70 13.62
C GLU A 373 -25.26 -0.27 13.07
N ASP A 374 -24.62 0.69 13.73
CA ASP A 374 -24.69 2.13 13.47
C ASP A 374 -23.38 2.74 12.94
N LYS A 375 -22.25 2.02 13.02
CA LYS A 375 -20.92 2.50 12.61
C LYS A 375 -20.17 1.47 11.77
N TYR A 376 -18.99 1.83 11.30
CA TYR A 376 -18.09 0.90 10.63
C TYR A 376 -16.63 1.15 11.06
N LEU A 377 -15.81 0.10 10.98
CA LEU A 377 -14.36 0.21 11.05
C LEU A 377 -13.78 0.06 9.65
N MET A 378 -13.17 1.13 9.11
CA MET A 378 -12.34 1.04 7.91
C MET A 378 -10.89 1.38 8.19
N ARG A 379 -9.99 0.48 7.81
CA ARG A 379 -8.54 0.69 7.90
C ARG A 379 -7.87 0.34 6.59
N LEU A 380 -7.00 1.24 6.15
CA LEU A 380 -6.10 1.02 5.03
C LEU A 380 -4.68 0.87 5.57
N SER A 381 -3.96 -0.16 5.13
CA SER A 381 -2.54 -0.32 5.45
C SER A 381 -1.77 -0.69 4.20
N PHE A 382 -0.45 -0.51 4.23
CA PHE A 382 0.42 -0.82 3.12
C PHE A 382 1.41 -1.89 3.55
N SER A 383 1.31 -3.06 2.94
CA SER A 383 2.20 -4.17 3.24
C SER A 383 3.54 -3.98 2.52
N LEU A 384 4.62 -4.15 3.28
CA LEU A 384 6.00 -4.23 2.83
C LEU A 384 6.47 -5.69 2.75
N SER A 385 5.88 -6.55 3.57
CA SER A 385 6.18 -7.99 3.61
C SER A 385 4.95 -8.73 4.11
N GLU A 386 4.71 -9.92 3.55
CA GLU A 386 3.75 -10.90 4.05
C GLU A 386 4.44 -12.27 4.17
N LEU A 387 3.89 -13.13 5.02
CA LEU A 387 4.37 -14.49 5.21
C LEU A 387 3.65 -15.45 4.27
N ASP A 388 4.41 -16.29 3.56
CA ASP A 388 3.96 -17.50 2.87
C ASP A 388 5.12 -18.53 2.73
N ASP A 389 4.92 -19.61 1.97
CA ASP A 389 5.91 -20.65 1.68
C ASP A 389 7.09 -20.16 0.80
N THR A 390 6.96 -19.01 0.16
CA THR A 390 7.98 -18.37 -0.67
C THR A 390 8.82 -17.35 0.09
N THR A 391 8.38 -16.89 1.26
CA THR A 391 9.15 -15.97 2.10
C THR A 391 10.54 -16.55 2.42
N ARG A 392 11.58 -15.74 2.25
CA ARG A 392 12.98 -16.05 2.53
C ARG A 392 13.58 -15.00 3.47
N ALA A 393 14.52 -15.42 4.31
CA ALA A 393 15.31 -14.53 5.17
C ALA A 393 16.24 -13.62 4.35
N ARG A 394 16.89 -12.67 5.03
CA ARG A 394 17.93 -11.76 4.48
C ARG A 394 17.45 -10.79 3.40
N GLY A 395 16.16 -10.47 3.38
CA GLY A 395 15.63 -9.40 2.52
C GLY A 395 15.85 -8.02 3.11
N LYS A 396 15.65 -6.97 2.31
CA LYS A 396 15.71 -5.58 2.76
C LYS A 396 14.30 -5.03 2.97
N LEU A 397 14.10 -4.26 4.04
CA LEU A 397 12.98 -3.32 4.12
C LEU A 397 13.39 -2.04 3.41
N LEU A 398 12.50 -1.51 2.57
CA LEU A 398 12.73 -0.27 1.87
C LEU A 398 11.97 0.86 2.56
N PRO A 399 12.54 2.07 2.61
CA PRO A 399 11.81 3.24 3.08
C PRO A 399 10.61 3.48 2.16
N CYS A 400 9.50 3.94 2.75
CA CYS A 400 8.27 4.22 2.02
C CYS A 400 7.72 5.58 2.45
N CYS A 401 7.14 6.31 1.52
CA CYS A 401 6.57 7.63 1.74
C CYS A 401 5.20 7.70 1.07
N PHE A 402 4.18 8.02 1.86
CA PHE A 402 2.81 8.18 1.41
C PHE A 402 2.45 9.65 1.47
N THR A 403 2.01 10.18 0.33
CA THR A 403 1.34 11.47 0.26
C THR A 403 -0.15 11.25 0.46
N ILE A 404 -0.74 11.98 1.40
CA ILE A 404 -2.19 11.98 1.67
C ILE A 404 -2.70 13.37 1.27
N SER A 405 -3.63 13.42 0.33
CA SER A 405 -4.26 14.66 -0.14
C SER A 405 -5.73 14.47 -0.46
N VAL A 406 -6.44 15.57 -0.68
CA VAL A 406 -7.88 15.57 -1.03
C VAL A 406 -8.14 15.95 -2.48
N HIS A 407 -7.18 16.62 -3.12
CA HIS A 407 -7.20 16.94 -4.54
C HIS A 407 -6.27 15.99 -5.32
N ASP A 408 -6.69 15.62 -6.53
CA ASP A 408 -5.78 15.02 -7.50
C ASP A 408 -4.65 16.02 -7.81
N LYS A 409 -3.42 15.54 -8.07
CA LYS A 409 -2.24 16.40 -8.26
C LYS A 409 -2.59 17.64 -9.08
N ASP A 410 -2.25 18.82 -8.55
CA ASP A 410 -2.22 20.05 -9.35
C ASP A 410 -1.46 19.73 -10.64
N LYS A 411 -2.12 19.92 -11.79
CA LYS A 411 -1.47 19.87 -13.10
C LYS A 411 -0.48 21.04 -13.19
N ASN A 412 0.67 20.97 -12.52
CA ASN A 412 1.71 21.97 -12.63
C ASN A 412 3.11 21.32 -12.69
N HIS A 413 3.76 21.58 -13.83
CA HIS A 413 5.15 21.34 -14.21
C HIS A 413 5.62 19.89 -14.43
N VAL A 414 5.17 19.31 -15.55
CA VAL A 414 6.10 18.66 -16.47
C VAL A 414 6.44 19.71 -17.53
N SER A 415 7.45 20.53 -17.27
CA SER A 415 8.13 21.27 -18.32
C SER A 415 9.18 20.36 -18.92
N SER A 416 8.89 19.95 -20.17
CA SER A 416 9.80 19.57 -21.27
C SER A 416 10.87 18.51 -21.01
#